data_AF-A0A950J783-F1
#
_entry.id   AF-A0A950J783-F1
#
_cell.length_a   1.000
_cell.length_b   1.000
_cell.length_c   1.000
_cell.angle_alpha   90.00
_cell.angle_beta   90.00
_cell.angle_gamma   90.00
#
_symmetry.space_group_name_H-M   'P 1'
#
loop_
_entity.id
_entity.type
_entity.pdbx_description
1 polymer ?
#
loop_
_entity_poly.entity_id
_entity_poly.type
_entity_poly.pdbx_seq_one_letter_code
_entity_poly.pdbx_strand_id
1 'polypeptide(L)'
;MAYIFDSLGYAKRLRDGGVPLEQAEAHAEAARDFIMVELATKADVLGLKTELGGRITELRASVTELEGKLGGRITELQADFRELRSSVETLSLRLTVRLGAMLVVGIGALAAILKLA
;
A
#
# COMPACT_ATOMS: atom_id res chain seq x y z
N MET A 1 21.97 23.45 15.13
CA MET A 1 22.20 24.84 14.70
C MET A 1 20.87 25.45 14.37
N ALA A 2 20.26 26.16 15.32
CA ALA A 2 19.41 27.27 14.93
C ALA A 2 20.35 28.29 14.27
N TYR A 3 20.06 28.72 13.05
CA TYR A 3 20.77 29.86 12.48
C TYR A 3 20.24 31.07 13.26
N ILE A 4 20.91 31.42 14.36
CA ILE A 4 20.54 32.59 15.13
C ILE A 4 20.94 33.79 14.27
N PHE A 5 19.95 34.62 13.91
CA PHE A 5 20.22 35.87 13.21
C PHE A 5 21.19 36.71 14.05
N ASP A 6 22.39 36.92 13.53
CA ASP A 6 23.42 37.75 14.14
C ASP A 6 23.06 39.23 13.93
N SER A 7 22.15 39.72 14.78
CA SER A 7 21.70 41.11 14.76
C SER A 7 22.86 42.09 14.95
N LEU A 8 23.91 41.70 15.70
CA LEU A 8 25.09 42.53 15.93
C LEU A 8 25.96 42.63 14.67
N GLY A 9 26.25 41.50 14.01
CA GLY A 9 26.97 41.48 12.75
C GLY A 9 26.21 42.21 11.63
N TYR A 10 24.88 42.09 11.61
CA TYR A 10 24.01 42.79 10.67
C TYR A 10 24.03 44.31 10.86
N ALA A 11 23.87 44.79 12.11
CA ALA A 11 23.96 46.22 12.43
C ALA A 11 25.36 46.79 12.09
N LYS A 12 26.44 46.06 12.40
CA LYS A 12 27.81 46.46 12.03
C LYS A 12 27.95 46.63 10.52
N ARG A 13 27.44 45.70 9.72
CA ARG A 13 27.49 45.80 8.25
C ARG A 13 26.74 47.02 7.72
N LEU A 14 25.56 47.32 8.26
CA LEU A 14 24.78 48.50 7.87
C LEU A 14 25.54 49.79 8.18
N ARG A 15 26.13 49.86 9.38
CA ARG A 15 26.94 51.01 9.81
C ARG A 15 28.18 51.20 8.95
N ASP A 16 28.91 50.11 8.67
CA ASP A 16 30.11 50.17 7.83
C ASP A 16 29.76 50.56 6.38
N GLY A 17 28.50 50.38 5.96
CA GLY A 17 27.93 50.88 4.70
C GLY A 17 27.41 52.32 4.75
N GLY A 18 27.58 53.04 5.86
CA GLY A 18 27.20 54.45 6.00
C GLY A 18 25.83 54.70 6.65
N VAL A 19 25.13 53.67 7.13
CA VAL A 19 23.88 53.84 7.88
C VAL A 19 24.19 54.34 9.30
N PRO A 20 23.52 55.39 9.81
CA PRO A 20 23.71 55.85 11.19
C PRO A 20 23.44 54.73 12.21
N LEU A 21 24.19 54.73 13.32
CA LEU A 21 24.15 53.65 14.32
C LEU A 21 22.73 53.33 14.81
N GLU A 22 21.96 54.35 15.19
CA GLU A 22 20.57 54.18 15.66
C GLU A 22 19.68 53.50 14.61
N GLN A 23 19.87 53.83 13.33
CA GLN A 23 19.11 53.23 12.23
C GLN A 23 19.57 51.80 11.92
N ALA A 24 20.87 51.55 12.00
CA ALA A 24 21.44 50.21 11.81
C ALA A 24 20.97 49.23 12.89
N GLU A 25 20.90 49.69 14.15
CA GLU A 25 20.37 48.91 15.27
C GLU A 25 18.87 48.68 15.13
N ALA A 26 18.09 49.73 14.82
CA ALA A 26 16.65 49.61 14.60
C ALA A 26 16.30 48.65 13.44
N HIS A 27 17.09 48.68 12.35
CA HIS A 27 16.94 47.72 11.24
C HIS A 27 17.29 46.29 11.65
N ALA A 28 18.32 46.08 12.46
CA ALA A 28 18.70 44.75 12.93
C ALA A 28 17.66 44.15 13.88
N GLU A 29 17.04 44.99 14.71
CA GLU A 29 15.96 44.63 15.61
C GLU A 29 14.67 44.32 14.84
N ALA A 30 14.27 45.19 13.91
CA ALA A 30 13.14 44.91 13.02
C ALA A 30 13.37 43.63 12.17
N ALA A 31 14.58 43.41 11.65
CA ALA A 31 14.90 42.20 10.92
C ALA A 31 14.80 40.94 11.82
N ARG A 32 15.23 41.01 13.08
CA ARG A 32 15.03 39.92 14.04
C ARG A 32 13.54 39.66 14.26
N ASP A 33 12.77 40.72 14.52
CA ASP A 33 11.37 40.60 14.94
C ASP A 33 10.41 40.23 13.81
N PHE A 34 10.73 40.59 12.57
CA PHE A 34 9.87 40.31 11.41
C PHE A 34 10.35 39.16 10.53
N ILE A 35 11.66 38.84 10.49
CA ILE A 35 12.20 37.78 9.62
C ILE A 35 12.35 36.44 10.36
N MET A 36 12.62 36.44 11.68
CA MET A 36 12.80 35.19 12.43
C MET A 36 11.49 34.52 12.88
N VAL A 37 10.36 35.24 12.83
CA VAL A 37 9.08 34.73 13.33
C VAL A 37 8.46 33.67 12.41
N GLU A 38 8.81 33.64 11.12
CA GLU A 38 8.24 32.70 10.14
C GLU A 38 9.16 31.52 9.77
N LEU A 39 10.31 31.36 10.42
CA LEU A 39 11.24 30.28 10.10
C LEU A 39 10.86 28.97 10.81
N ALA A 40 10.66 27.91 10.02
CA ALA A 40 10.52 26.56 10.55
C ALA A 40 11.76 26.21 11.39
N THR A 41 11.52 25.81 12.63
CA THR A 41 12.59 25.49 13.58
C THR A 41 13.16 24.10 13.28
N LYS A 42 14.34 23.82 13.83
CA LYS A 42 14.90 22.45 13.79
C LYS A 42 13.96 21.44 14.48
N ALA A 43 13.21 21.86 15.50
CA ALA A 43 12.25 21.01 16.18
C ALA A 43 11.10 20.63 15.25
N ASP A 44 10.59 21.58 14.45
CA ASP A 44 9.51 21.32 13.49
C ASP A 44 9.95 20.31 12.42
N VAL A 45 11.16 20.47 11.88
CA VAL A 45 11.72 19.53 10.89
C VAL A 45 11.94 18.14 11.49
N LEU A 46 12.39 18.05 12.74
CA LEU A 46 12.55 16.77 13.44
C LEU A 46 11.19 16.12 13.75
N GLY A 47 10.18 16.92 14.07
CA GLY A 47 8.79 16.47 14.25
C GLY A 47 8.26 15.86 12.96
N LEU A 48 8.36 16.58 11.84
CA LEU A 48 7.96 16.10 10.52
C LEU A 48 8.73 14.84 10.10
N LYS A 49 10.04 14.77 10.36
CA LYS A 49 10.85 13.58 10.08
C LYS A 49 10.36 12.36 10.87
N THR A 50 10.03 12.56 12.14
CA THR A 50 9.52 11.50 13.01
C THR A 50 8.16 11.02 12.54
N GLU A 51 7.25 11.95 12.24
CA GLU A 51 5.92 11.63 11.72
C GLU A 51 6.01 10.87 10.39
N LEU A 52 6.85 11.35 9.46
CA LEU A 52 7.06 10.69 8.17
C LEU A 52 7.65 9.28 8.35
N GLY A 53 8.60 9.10 9.28
CA GLY A 53 9.13 7.78 9.63
C GLY A 53 8.06 6.83 10.19
N GLY A 54 7.16 7.36 11.01
CA GLY A 54 5.98 6.64 11.51
C GLY A 54 5.07 6.18 10.38
N ARG A 55 4.67 7.10 9.50
CA ARG A 55 3.82 6.80 8.33
C ARG A 55 4.46 5.78 7.38
N ILE A 56 5.77 5.86 7.15
CA ILE A 56 6.50 4.87 6.34
C ILE A 56 6.43 3.48 6.99
N THR A 57 6.57 3.41 8.31
CA THR A 57 6.50 2.13 9.04
C THR A 57 5.11 1.53 8.99
N GLU A 58 4.07 2.35 9.16
CA GLU A 58 2.66 1.95 9.05
C GLU A 58 2.29 1.48 7.63
N LEU A 59 2.74 2.21 6.60
CA LEU A 59 2.54 1.81 5.20
C LEU A 59 3.20 0.48 4.91
N ARG A 60 4.43 0.26 5.39
CA ARG A 60 5.12 -1.03 5.23
C ARG A 60 4.37 -2.17 5.91
N ALA A 61 3.88 -1.97 7.13
CA ALA A 61 3.07 -2.96 7.82
C ALA A 61 1.79 -3.29 7.05
N SER A 62 1.11 -2.27 6.53
CA SER A 62 -0.11 -2.43 5.72
C SER A 62 0.15 -3.20 4.42
N VAL A 63 1.29 -2.96 3.76
CA VAL A 63 1.69 -3.72 2.56
C VAL A 63 1.93 -5.19 2.91
N THR A 64 2.69 -5.48 3.96
CA THR A 64 2.94 -6.86 4.40
C THR A 64 1.64 -7.59 4.75
N GLU A 65 0.69 -6.91 5.39
CA GLU A 65 -0.63 -7.47 5.68
C GLU A 65 -1.43 -7.78 4.40
N LEU A 66 -1.43 -6.87 3.44
CA LEU A 66 -2.10 -7.06 2.15
C LEU A 66 -1.47 -8.20 1.33
N GLU A 67 -0.14 -8.31 1.32
CA GLU A 67 0.57 -9.42 0.70
C GLU A 67 0.18 -10.76 1.34
N GLY A 68 0.11 -10.80 2.69
CA GLY A 68 -0.36 -11.97 3.43
C GLY A 68 -1.81 -12.36 3.08
N LYS A 69 -2.72 -11.37 3.05
CA LYS A 69 -4.13 -11.57 2.65
C LYS A 69 -4.23 -12.08 1.22
N LEU A 70 -3.48 -11.51 0.28
CA LEU A 70 -3.47 -11.94 -1.12
C LEU A 70 -2.95 -13.37 -1.26
N GLY A 71 -1.85 -13.71 -0.58
CA GLY A 71 -1.31 -15.07 -0.56
C GLY A 71 -2.28 -16.09 0.02
N GLY A 72 -3.02 -15.71 1.07
CA GLY A 72 -4.10 -16.52 1.64
C GLY A 72 -5.21 -16.78 0.64
N ARG A 73 -5.74 -15.73 -0.01
CA ARG A 73 -6.81 -15.87 -1.02
C ARG A 73 -6.39 -16.67 -2.24
N ILE A 74 -5.12 -16.55 -2.66
CA ILE A 74 -4.59 -17.38 -3.76
C ILE A 74 -4.60 -18.86 -3.36
N THR A 75 -4.19 -19.18 -2.13
CA THR A 75 -4.18 -20.55 -1.62
C THR A 75 -5.59 -21.13 -1.49
N GLU A 76 -6.54 -20.33 -1.01
CA GLU A 76 -7.96 -20.67 -0.92
C GLU A 76 -8.55 -20.94 -2.32
N LEU A 77 -8.38 -20.02 -3.28
CA LEU A 77 -8.84 -20.22 -4.66
C LEU A 77 -8.21 -21.47 -5.30
N GLN A 78 -6.93 -21.75 -5.04
CA GLN A 78 -6.29 -22.97 -5.53
C GLN A 78 -6.90 -24.24 -4.92
N ALA A 79 -7.32 -24.20 -3.66
CA ALA A 79 -8.02 -25.32 -3.03
C ALA A 79 -9.39 -25.53 -3.68
N ASP A 80 -10.18 -24.45 -3.83
CA ASP A 80 -11.50 -24.48 -4.46
C ASP A 80 -11.43 -25.01 -5.90
N PHE A 81 -10.44 -24.58 -6.69
CA PHE A 81 -10.26 -25.09 -8.06
C PHE A 81 -9.93 -26.59 -8.09
N ARG A 82 -9.14 -27.09 -7.14
CA ARG A 82 -8.85 -28.53 -7.03
C ARG A 82 -10.09 -29.32 -6.67
N GLU A 83 -10.89 -28.82 -5.73
CA GLU A 83 -12.15 -29.43 -5.32
C GLU A 83 -13.17 -29.45 -6.47
N LEU A 84 -13.33 -28.32 -7.18
CA LEU A 84 -14.22 -28.21 -8.32
C LEU A 84 -13.79 -29.18 -9.44
N ARG A 85 -12.50 -29.26 -9.73
CA ARG A 85 -11.96 -30.22 -10.72
C ARG A 85 -12.29 -31.67 -10.34
N SER A 86 -12.08 -32.04 -9.08
CA SER A 86 -12.41 -33.40 -8.59
C SER A 86 -13.91 -33.71 -8.72
N SER A 87 -14.75 -32.73 -8.41
CA SER A 87 -16.21 -32.85 -8.54
C SER A 87 -16.62 -33.06 -10.01
N VAL A 88 -16.03 -32.31 -10.94
CA VAL A 88 -16.26 -32.45 -12.38
C VAL A 88 -15.80 -33.82 -12.89
N GLU A 89 -14.62 -34.29 -12.50
CA GLU A 89 -14.11 -35.61 -12.87
C GLU A 89 -15.03 -36.74 -12.36
N THR A 90 -15.49 -36.63 -11.11
CA THR A 90 -16.43 -37.58 -10.50
C THR A 90 -17.77 -37.59 -11.23
N LEU A 91 -18.31 -36.42 -11.55
CA LEU A 91 -19.58 -36.31 -12.28
C LEU A 91 -19.45 -36.89 -13.69
N SER A 92 -18.36 -36.58 -14.40
CA SER A 92 -18.06 -37.11 -15.73
C SER A 92 -17.98 -38.63 -15.73
N LEU A 93 -17.29 -39.23 -14.75
CA LEU A 93 -17.21 -40.68 -14.59
C LEU A 93 -18.59 -41.29 -14.34
N ARG A 94 -19.37 -40.72 -13.41
CA ARG A 94 -20.73 -41.20 -13.10
C ARG A 94 -21.66 -41.12 -14.30
N LEU A 95 -21.60 -40.05 -15.09
CA LEU A 95 -22.40 -39.90 -16.30
C LEU A 95 -21.98 -40.91 -17.36
N THR A 96 -20.69 -41.08 -17.61
CA THR A 96 -20.17 -42.06 -18.58
C THR A 96 -20.59 -43.47 -18.22
N VAL A 97 -20.48 -43.86 -16.94
CA VAL A 97 -20.90 -45.18 -16.46
C VAL A 97 -22.42 -45.37 -16.58
N ARG A 98 -23.23 -44.37 -16.17
CA ARG A 98 -24.70 -44.46 -16.27
C ARG A 98 -25.17 -44.55 -17.71
N LEU A 99 -24.61 -43.74 -18.61
CA LEU A 99 -24.95 -43.76 -20.04
C LEU A 99 -24.52 -45.08 -20.68
N GLY A 100 -23.32 -45.57 -20.37
CA GLY A 100 -22.84 -46.87 -20.84
C GLY A 100 -23.75 -48.02 -20.39
N ALA A 101 -24.15 -48.04 -19.11
CA ALA A 101 -25.09 -49.03 -18.59
C ALA A 101 -26.47 -48.96 -19.28
N MET A 102 -27.02 -47.74 -19.48
CA MET A 102 -28.28 -47.55 -20.20
C MET A 102 -28.20 -48.04 -21.65
N LEU A 103 -27.08 -47.82 -22.35
CA LEU A 103 -26.87 -48.33 -23.70
C LEU A 103 -26.82 -49.85 -23.75
N VAL A 104 -26.08 -50.50 -22.83
CA VAL A 104 -26.01 -51.97 -22.76
C VAL A 104 -27.40 -52.56 -22.48
N VAL A 105 -28.15 -51.99 -21.54
CA VAL A 105 -29.53 -52.41 -21.24
C VAL A 105 -30.45 -52.22 -22.45
N GLY A 106 -30.39 -51.06 -23.10
CA GLY A 106 -31.21 -50.76 -24.28
C GLY A 106 -30.93 -51.70 -25.46
N ILE A 107 -29.66 -51.95 -25.76
CA ILE A 107 -29.24 -52.88 -26.83
C ILE A 107 -29.65 -54.32 -26.48
N GLY A 108 -29.45 -54.75 -25.22
CA GLY A 108 -29.85 -56.08 -24.77
C GLY A 108 -31.35 -56.33 -24.88
N ALA A 109 -32.16 -55.34 -24.51
CA ALA A 109 -33.62 -55.40 -24.67
C ALA A 109 -34.04 -55.50 -26.15
N LEU A 110 -33.46 -54.67 -27.03
CA LEU A 110 -33.72 -54.71 -28.47
C LEU A 110 -33.35 -56.08 -29.08
N ALA A 111 -32.18 -56.64 -28.71
CA ALA A 111 -31.74 -57.95 -29.19
C ALA A 111 -32.66 -59.08 -28.74
N ALA A 112 -33.18 -59.02 -27.50
CA ALA A 112 -34.15 -60.01 -27.02
C ALA A 112 -35.47 -59.95 -27.81
N ILE A 113 -35.98 -58.75 -28.10
CA ILE A 113 -37.21 -58.57 -28.89
C ILE A 113 -37.03 -59.13 -30.30
N LEU A 114 -35.92 -58.83 -30.98
CA LEU A 114 -35.63 -59.32 -32.33
C LEU A 114 -35.46 -60.85 -32.40
N LYS A 115 -35.07 -61.51 -31.31
CA LYS A 115 -34.95 -62.98 -31.26
C LYS A 115 -36.30 -63.68 -31.06
N LEU A 116 -37.29 -63.00 -30.48
CA LEU A 116 -38.63 -63.55 -30.25
C LEU A 116 -39.61 -63.27 -31.41
N ALA A 117 -39.35 -62.28 -32.25
CA ALA A 117 -40.08 -61.98 -33.48
C ALA A 117 -39.63 -62.88 -34.63
#